data_AF-A0A7C4DN16-F1
#
_entry.id   AF-A0A7C4DN16-F1
#
_cell.length_a   1.000
_cell.length_b   1.000
_cell.length_c   1.000
_cell.angle_alpha   90.00
_cell.angle_beta   90.00
_cell.angle_gamma   90.00
#
_symmetry.space_group_name_H-M   'P 1'
#
loop_
_entity.id
_entity.type
_entity.pdbx_description
1 polymer ?
#
loop_
_entity_poly.entity_id
_entity_poly.type
_entity_poly.pdbx_seq_one_letter_code
_entity_poly.pdbx_strand_id
1 'polypeptide(L)'
;MLKRYMWWLHTRWPAGTVEKLPEVGTDGATAIPGIRVVGDLAGIPLLKFSADTGARAVQAILREPDFTPGGNTLDLAIIGAGVSGIAAALEAKKAGLRFQVFEAVQPFSTIVNFPKGKPIYTYPTDMTPAGQMRFRASVKEALLDELEAQRRAAGIEPVTLRIEKIERVGDVFQIAPNVRAKRVIVAIGRSGNYRKPNVPGEDLDKVYHRLYDPKEYAGRQCLV
;
A
#
# COMPACT_ATOMS: atom_id res chain seq x y z
N MET A 1 -10.33 -10.14 30.15
CA MET A 1 -11.19 -10.02 28.95
C MET A 1 -10.37 -9.98 27.65
N LEU A 2 -9.35 -9.10 27.53
CA LEU A 2 -8.43 -9.03 26.38
C LEU A 2 -7.75 -10.36 26.01
N LYS A 3 -7.27 -11.10 27.01
CA LYS A 3 -6.56 -12.37 26.81
C LYS A 3 -7.42 -13.43 26.10
N ARG A 4 -8.73 -13.46 26.37
CA ARG A 4 -9.70 -14.37 25.74
C ARG A 4 -10.04 -13.94 24.31
N TYR A 5 -10.10 -12.63 24.08
CA TYR A 5 -10.29 -12.05 22.75
C TYR A 5 -9.08 -12.28 21.83
N MET A 6 -7.86 -12.09 22.34
CA MET A 6 -6.62 -12.43 21.64
C MET A 6 -6.47 -13.94 21.40
N TRP A 7 -6.89 -14.77 22.38
CA TRP A 7 -6.96 -16.22 22.22
C TRP A 7 -7.92 -16.64 21.10
N TRP A 8 -9.10 -16.01 21.03
CA TRP A 8 -10.07 -16.24 19.95
C TRP A 8 -9.54 -15.79 18.58
N LEU A 9 -8.85 -14.65 18.50
CA LEU A 9 -8.27 -14.12 17.25
C LEU A 9 -7.15 -14.98 16.66
N HIS A 10 -6.39 -15.72 17.49
CA HIS A 10 -5.10 -16.28 17.04
C HIS A 10 -4.85 -17.78 17.31
N THR A 11 -5.73 -18.54 17.99
CA THR A 11 -5.28 -19.86 18.52
C THR A 11 -6.21 -21.07 18.34
N ARG A 12 -7.11 -21.08 17.34
CA ARG A 12 -7.73 -22.37 16.95
C ARG A 12 -7.79 -22.69 15.47
N TRP A 13 -7.42 -21.77 14.57
CA TRP A 13 -7.43 -22.08 13.14
C TRP A 13 -6.47 -21.19 12.33
N PRO A 14 -5.14 -21.35 12.43
CA PRO A 14 -4.31 -20.98 11.30
C PRO A 14 -4.61 -21.98 10.18
N ALA A 15 -5.61 -21.70 9.37
CA ALA A 15 -5.75 -22.38 8.09
C ALA A 15 -4.58 -21.93 7.21
N GLY A 16 -3.48 -22.68 7.24
CA GLY A 16 -2.35 -22.52 6.33
C GLY A 16 -1.03 -22.09 6.97
N THR A 17 0.01 -22.07 6.14
CA THR A 17 1.35 -21.64 6.49
C THR A 17 1.35 -20.15 6.84
N VAL A 18 1.94 -19.77 7.98
CA VAL A 18 2.14 -18.35 8.32
C VAL A 18 3.04 -17.73 7.25
N GLU A 19 2.50 -16.75 6.54
CA GLU A 19 3.23 -16.02 5.51
C GLU A 19 4.38 -15.24 6.18
N LYS A 20 5.62 -15.57 5.79
CA LYS A 20 6.80 -14.87 6.30
C LYS A 20 6.85 -13.48 5.69
N LEU A 21 6.60 -12.47 6.50
CA LEU A 21 6.76 -11.07 6.11
C LEU A 21 8.23 -10.66 6.21
N PRO A 22 8.67 -9.66 5.42
CA PRO A 22 9.97 -9.05 5.65
C PRO A 22 10.03 -8.48 7.06
N GLU A 23 11.21 -8.51 7.67
CA GLU A 23 11.47 -7.69 8.86
C GLU A 23 11.52 -6.23 8.42
N VAL A 24 10.67 -5.41 9.02
CA VAL A 24 10.50 -4.00 8.67
C VAL A 24 10.77 -3.14 9.91
N GLY A 25 11.74 -2.24 9.79
CA GLY A 25 12.06 -1.24 10.80
C GLY A 25 10.93 -0.22 10.98
N THR A 26 10.99 0.58 12.03
CA THR A 26 9.96 1.58 12.38
C THR A 26 9.75 2.66 11.31
N ASP A 27 10.75 2.90 10.48
CA ASP A 27 10.78 3.84 9.36
C ASP A 27 10.63 3.14 7.99
N GLY A 28 10.25 1.86 7.99
CA GLY A 28 10.10 1.04 6.80
C GLY A 28 11.40 0.40 6.32
N ALA A 29 12.55 0.60 6.97
CA ALA A 29 13.82 0.01 6.55
C ALA A 29 13.73 -1.53 6.45
N THR A 30 14.39 -2.10 5.45
CA THR A 30 14.48 -3.55 5.27
C THR A 30 15.92 -4.03 5.49
N ALA A 31 16.13 -5.35 5.45
CA ALA A 31 17.47 -5.93 5.47
C ALA A 31 18.35 -5.52 4.25
N ILE A 32 17.74 -4.94 3.21
CA ILE A 32 18.45 -4.42 2.03
C ILE A 32 18.53 -2.89 2.17
N PRO A 33 19.72 -2.31 2.47
CA PRO A 33 19.88 -0.87 2.58
C PRO A 33 19.38 -0.16 1.32
N GLY A 34 18.66 0.95 1.50
CA GLY A 34 18.07 1.73 0.41
C GLY A 34 16.73 1.20 -0.15
N ILE A 35 16.22 0.07 0.36
CA ILE A 35 14.84 -0.39 0.14
C ILE A 35 14.03 -0.19 1.41
N ARG A 36 12.85 0.41 1.26
CA ARG A 36 11.87 0.59 2.34
C ARG A 36 10.52 -0.01 1.98
N VAL A 37 9.80 -0.52 2.98
CA VAL A 37 8.45 -1.07 2.88
C VAL A 37 7.48 -0.18 3.66
N VAL A 38 6.34 0.15 3.06
CA VAL A 38 5.34 1.07 3.65
C VAL A 38 3.90 0.57 3.49
N GLY A 39 2.97 1.19 4.21
CA GLY A 39 1.55 0.82 4.19
C GLY A 39 1.27 -0.54 4.82
N ASP A 40 0.23 -1.21 4.35
CA ASP A 40 -0.24 -2.48 4.91
C ASP A 40 0.82 -3.58 4.96
N LEU A 41 1.82 -3.54 4.08
CA LEU A 41 2.92 -4.50 4.07
C LEU A 41 3.84 -4.35 5.29
N ALA A 42 3.87 -3.15 5.91
CA ALA A 42 4.58 -2.89 7.16
C ALA A 42 3.77 -3.29 8.42
N GLY A 43 2.53 -3.77 8.28
CA GLY A 43 1.78 -4.43 9.35
C GLY A 43 0.34 -3.96 9.55
N ILE A 44 0.15 -2.69 9.92
CA ILE A 44 -1.16 -2.15 10.36
C ILE A 44 -1.93 -1.57 9.17
N PRO A 45 -3.05 -2.19 8.73
CA PRO A 45 -3.78 -1.79 7.52
C PRO A 45 -4.79 -0.67 7.82
N LEU A 46 -4.30 0.46 8.34
CA LEU A 46 -5.11 1.62 8.66
C LEU A 46 -4.74 2.79 7.75
N LEU A 47 -5.76 3.55 7.35
CA LEU A 47 -5.65 4.60 6.33
C LEU A 47 -4.61 5.67 6.70
N LYS A 48 -4.65 6.18 7.94
CA LYS A 48 -3.70 7.19 8.43
C LYS A 48 -2.28 6.64 8.55
N PHE A 49 -2.12 5.41 9.03
CA PHE A 49 -0.82 4.74 9.11
C PHE A 49 -0.22 4.49 7.71
N SER A 50 -1.06 4.18 6.72
CA SER A 50 -0.61 4.04 5.34
C SER A 50 0.01 5.34 4.81
N ALA A 51 -0.67 6.48 4.98
CA ALA A 51 -0.07 7.76 4.58
C ALA A 51 1.16 8.13 5.40
N ASP A 52 1.11 7.96 6.72
CA ASP A 52 2.19 8.32 7.63
C ASP A 52 3.49 7.56 7.30
N THR A 53 3.40 6.24 7.10
CA THR A 53 4.56 5.41 6.74
C THR A 53 5.15 5.80 5.38
N GLY A 54 4.32 6.14 4.39
CA GLY A 54 4.77 6.63 3.09
C GLY A 54 5.61 7.91 3.19
N ALA A 55 5.09 8.91 3.90
CA ALA A 55 5.81 10.17 4.10
C ALA A 55 7.08 9.99 4.94
N ARG A 56 7.02 9.23 6.04
CA ARG A 56 8.17 8.98 6.91
C ARG A 56 9.29 8.24 6.20
N ALA A 57 8.98 7.31 5.30
CA ALA A 57 9.99 6.59 4.54
C ALA A 57 10.85 7.54 3.68
N VAL A 58 10.24 8.55 3.05
CA VAL A 58 10.98 9.57 2.29
C VAL A 58 11.80 10.45 3.23
N GLN A 59 11.22 10.89 4.36
CA GLN A 59 11.95 11.68 5.35
C GLN A 59 13.16 10.92 5.91
N ALA A 60 13.06 9.61 6.07
CA ALA A 60 14.15 8.75 6.52
C ALA A 60 15.22 8.61 5.44
N ILE A 61 14.84 8.41 4.17
CA ILE A 61 15.77 8.41 3.01
C ILE A 61 16.61 9.69 2.97
N LEU A 62 15.98 10.85 3.18
CA LEU A 62 16.67 12.14 3.16
C LEU A 62 17.71 12.31 4.29
N ARG A 63 17.63 11.50 5.34
CA ARG A 63 18.57 11.51 6.48
C ARG A 63 19.66 10.46 6.35
N GLU A 64 19.62 9.61 5.33
CA GLU A 64 20.63 8.59 5.10
C GLU A 64 21.94 9.26 4.65
N PRO A 65 23.08 8.96 5.30
CA PRO A 65 24.35 9.62 5.01
C PRO A 65 24.90 9.26 3.62
N ASP A 66 24.51 8.11 3.07
CA ASP A 66 24.90 7.60 1.76
C ASP A 66 23.90 7.98 0.64
N PHE A 67 22.88 8.79 0.95
CA PHE A 67 21.91 9.26 -0.04
C PHE A 67 22.27 10.64 -0.58
N THR A 68 22.59 10.71 -1.87
CA THR A 68 22.80 11.97 -2.60
C THR A 68 21.84 12.02 -3.80
N PRO A 69 20.91 12.99 -3.89
CA PRO A 69 20.00 13.13 -5.04
C PRO A 69 20.72 13.64 -6.31
N GLY A 70 20.12 13.47 -7.49
CA GLY A 70 20.62 13.96 -8.79
C GLY A 70 21.22 12.89 -9.74
N GLY A 71 21.99 13.31 -10.75
CA GLY A 71 22.65 12.42 -11.73
C GLY A 71 21.74 11.98 -12.89
N ASN A 72 21.86 10.73 -13.36
CA ASN A 72 21.13 10.21 -14.54
C ASN A 72 20.06 9.13 -14.24
N THR A 73 19.81 8.79 -12.97
CA THR A 73 18.81 7.78 -12.55
C THR A 73 17.78 8.38 -11.61
N LEU A 74 16.63 7.73 -11.41
CA LEU A 74 15.68 8.19 -10.38
C LEU A 74 16.38 8.26 -9.02
N ASP A 75 16.08 9.28 -8.24
CA ASP A 75 16.45 9.31 -6.83
C ASP A 75 15.62 8.30 -6.05
N LEU A 76 14.35 8.17 -6.43
CA LEU A 76 13.39 7.29 -5.77
C LEU A 76 12.43 6.62 -6.76
N ALA A 77 12.36 5.29 -6.73
CA ALA A 77 11.26 4.53 -7.34
C ALA A 77 10.23 4.16 -6.27
N ILE A 78 8.95 4.41 -6.55
CA ILE A 78 7.83 4.08 -5.65
C ILE A 78 6.97 3.02 -6.33
N ILE A 79 6.85 1.85 -5.74
CA ILE A 79 6.15 0.69 -6.32
C ILE A 79 4.80 0.51 -5.63
N GLY A 80 3.72 0.85 -6.32
CA GLY A 80 2.35 0.85 -5.85
C GLY A 80 1.81 2.28 -5.70
N ALA A 81 0.68 2.56 -6.34
CA ALA A 81 -0.05 3.83 -6.25
C ALA A 81 -1.26 3.74 -5.30
N GLY A 82 -1.11 2.99 -4.21
CA GLY A 82 -2.01 3.04 -3.07
C GLY A 82 -1.80 4.30 -2.22
N VAL A 83 -2.49 4.38 -1.07
CA VAL A 83 -2.40 5.52 -0.15
C VAL A 83 -0.96 5.80 0.28
N SER A 84 -0.22 4.77 0.68
CA SER A 84 1.16 4.91 1.14
C SER A 84 2.12 5.35 0.02
N GLY A 85 1.94 4.82 -1.20
CA GLY A 85 2.74 5.21 -2.35
C GLY A 85 2.52 6.65 -2.79
N ILE A 86 1.25 7.09 -2.82
CA ILE A 86 0.93 8.49 -3.13
C ILE A 86 1.39 9.44 -2.02
N ALA A 87 1.29 9.04 -0.75
CA ALA A 87 1.85 9.82 0.35
C ALA A 87 3.38 9.97 0.26
N ALA A 88 4.09 8.89 -0.11
CA ALA A 88 5.52 8.94 -0.38
C ALA A 88 5.83 9.87 -1.57
N ALA A 89 5.05 9.80 -2.66
CA ALA A 89 5.23 10.65 -3.82
C ALA A 89 5.02 12.15 -3.50
N LEU A 90 4.02 12.49 -2.68
CA LEU A 90 3.80 13.85 -2.19
C LEU A 90 5.00 14.38 -1.40
N GLU A 91 5.57 13.54 -0.51
CA GLU A 91 6.73 13.93 0.29
C GLU A 91 8.00 14.00 -0.57
N ALA A 92 8.17 13.10 -1.54
CA ALA A 92 9.29 13.12 -2.50
C ALA A 92 9.26 14.38 -3.37
N LYS A 93 8.06 14.78 -3.83
CA LYS A 93 7.86 16.04 -4.56
C LYS A 93 8.22 17.25 -3.71
N LYS A 94 7.77 17.28 -2.45
CA LYS A 94 8.11 18.35 -1.50
C LYS A 94 9.62 18.48 -1.29
N ALA A 95 10.34 17.36 -1.31
CA ALA A 95 11.79 17.31 -1.16
C ALA A 95 12.57 17.56 -2.47
N GLY A 96 11.89 17.80 -3.60
CA GLY A 96 12.54 18.07 -4.88
C GLY A 96 13.26 16.85 -5.49
N LEU A 97 12.90 15.62 -5.10
CA LEU A 97 13.52 14.40 -5.62
C LEU A 97 13.04 14.11 -7.05
N ARG A 98 13.91 13.55 -7.89
CA ARG A 98 13.48 12.94 -9.15
C ARG A 98 12.93 11.54 -8.86
N PHE A 99 11.60 11.40 -8.87
CA PHE A 99 10.92 10.14 -8.55
C PHE A 99 9.94 9.69 -9.63
N GLN A 100 9.55 8.42 -9.59
CA GLN A 100 8.45 7.87 -10.39
C GLN A 100 7.63 6.89 -9.54
N VAL A 101 6.30 6.98 -9.66
CA VAL A 101 5.36 5.99 -9.11
C VAL A 101 5.02 4.97 -10.19
N PHE A 102 5.10 3.68 -9.86
CA PHE A 102 4.73 2.57 -10.74
C PHE A 102 3.53 1.84 -10.16
N GLU A 103 2.51 1.59 -10.97
CA GLU A 103 1.29 0.92 -10.54
C GLU A 103 0.93 -0.21 -11.52
N ALA A 104 0.57 -1.38 -11.00
CA ALA A 104 0.32 -2.55 -11.83
C ALA A 104 -1.11 -2.61 -12.39
N VAL A 105 -2.08 -1.98 -11.72
CA VAL A 105 -3.50 -2.05 -12.09
C VAL A 105 -4.09 -0.65 -12.24
N GLN A 106 -4.28 0.05 -11.12
CA GLN A 106 -4.83 1.41 -11.10
C GLN A 106 -4.55 2.09 -9.76
N PRO A 107 -4.47 3.43 -9.71
CA PRO A 107 -4.34 4.16 -8.46
C PRO A 107 -5.44 3.79 -7.46
N PHE A 108 -5.05 3.67 -6.19
CA PHE A 108 -5.97 3.35 -5.09
C PHE A 108 -6.79 2.05 -5.26
N SER A 109 -6.29 1.08 -6.03
CA SER A 109 -6.98 -0.18 -6.35
C SER A 109 -7.63 -0.87 -5.13
N THR A 110 -6.99 -0.88 -3.96
CA THR A 110 -7.59 -1.43 -2.72
C THR A 110 -8.91 -0.74 -2.36
N ILE A 111 -8.95 0.59 -2.41
CA ILE A 111 -10.13 1.39 -2.05
C ILE A 111 -11.20 1.27 -3.13
N VAL A 112 -10.79 1.25 -4.41
CA VAL A 112 -11.70 0.99 -5.55
C VAL A 112 -12.46 -0.33 -5.36
N ASN A 113 -11.79 -1.36 -4.85
CA ASN A 113 -12.34 -2.70 -4.65
C ASN A 113 -13.11 -2.88 -3.33
N PHE A 114 -13.29 -1.84 -2.51
CA PHE A 114 -14.19 -1.94 -1.35
C PHE A 114 -15.67 -2.09 -1.78
N PRO A 115 -16.52 -2.72 -0.96
CA PRO A 115 -17.96 -2.74 -1.22
C PRO A 115 -18.53 -1.33 -1.38
N LYS A 116 -19.52 -1.17 -2.25
CA LYS A 116 -20.25 0.08 -2.46
C LYS A 116 -20.82 0.61 -1.14
N GLY A 117 -20.64 1.91 -0.89
CA GLY A 117 -21.12 2.57 0.32
C GLY A 117 -20.43 2.09 1.61
N LYS A 118 -19.27 1.43 1.52
CA LYS A 118 -18.52 1.01 2.71
C LYS A 118 -18.21 2.23 3.60
N PRO A 119 -18.58 2.21 4.89
CA PRO A 119 -18.15 3.24 5.84
C PRO A 119 -16.64 3.23 5.99
N ILE A 120 -16.05 4.43 5.98
CA ILE A 120 -14.63 4.67 6.18
C ILE A 120 -14.43 5.27 7.57
N TYR A 121 -13.56 4.63 8.34
CA TYR A 121 -13.18 5.09 9.66
C TYR A 121 -11.73 5.54 9.64
N THR A 122 -11.47 6.81 9.93
CA THR A 122 -10.15 7.44 9.90
C THR A 122 -9.43 7.28 11.25
N TYR A 123 -9.38 6.05 11.78
CA TYR A 123 -8.66 5.75 13.01
C TYR A 123 -7.14 5.74 12.80
N PRO A 124 -6.35 6.11 13.83
CA PRO A 124 -6.78 6.70 15.10
C PRO A 124 -7.28 8.15 14.91
N THR A 125 -8.34 8.56 15.60
CA THR A 125 -8.97 9.89 15.39
C THR A 125 -8.01 11.04 15.66
N ASP A 126 -7.25 10.95 16.76
CA ASP A 126 -6.30 12.00 17.19
C ASP A 126 -4.96 11.97 16.45
N MET A 127 -4.73 10.96 15.60
CA MET A 127 -3.53 10.88 14.80
C MET A 127 -3.62 11.85 13.61
N THR A 128 -2.62 12.70 13.46
CA THR A 128 -2.34 13.41 12.20
C THR A 128 -1.20 12.69 11.50
N PRO A 129 -1.42 12.12 10.30
CA PRO A 129 -0.35 11.44 9.58
C PRO A 129 0.74 12.44 9.15
N ALA A 130 1.98 11.99 9.12
CA ALA A 130 3.07 12.74 8.50
C ALA A 130 2.77 13.06 7.02
N GLY A 131 3.43 14.10 6.51
CA GLY A 131 3.25 14.57 5.13
C GLY A 131 1.97 15.37 4.92
N GLN A 132 1.58 15.50 3.65
CA GLN A 132 0.51 16.41 3.21
C GLN A 132 -0.86 15.74 3.01
N MET A 133 -0.90 14.41 2.90
CA MET A 133 -2.14 13.68 2.62
C MET A 133 -3.13 13.79 3.78
N ARG A 134 -4.40 14.10 3.49
CA ARG A 134 -5.48 14.23 4.48
C ARG A 134 -6.67 13.34 4.10
N PHE A 135 -7.51 13.05 5.09
CA PHE A 135 -8.67 12.16 4.96
C PHE A 135 -9.86 12.76 5.72
N ARG A 136 -10.94 13.10 5.04
CA ARG A 136 -12.17 13.65 5.65
C ARG A 136 -13.40 12.83 5.32
N ALA A 137 -13.41 12.13 4.19
CA ALA A 137 -14.51 11.30 3.76
C ALA A 137 -14.82 10.14 4.74
N SER A 138 -16.11 9.88 4.93
CA SER A 138 -16.65 8.83 5.78
C SER A 138 -17.24 7.64 4.99
N VAL A 139 -17.20 7.68 3.66
CA VAL A 139 -17.69 6.62 2.77
C VAL A 139 -16.70 6.40 1.62
N LYS A 140 -16.67 5.17 1.09
CA LYS A 140 -15.72 4.73 0.04
C LYS A 140 -15.63 5.70 -1.13
N GLU A 141 -16.76 6.07 -1.72
CA GLU A 141 -16.81 6.83 -2.96
C GLU A 141 -16.23 8.24 -2.75
N ALA A 142 -16.68 8.94 -1.70
CA ALA A 142 -16.13 10.25 -1.34
C ALA A 142 -14.64 10.19 -0.97
N LEU A 143 -14.18 9.09 -0.35
CA LEU A 143 -12.77 8.89 -0.07
C LEU A 143 -11.99 8.78 -1.37
N LEU A 144 -12.43 7.96 -2.31
CA LEU A 144 -11.75 7.78 -3.59
C LEU A 144 -11.61 9.12 -4.35
N ASP A 145 -12.69 9.91 -4.40
CA ASP A 145 -12.67 11.24 -5.02
C ASP A 145 -11.68 12.18 -4.32
N GLU A 146 -11.68 12.19 -2.97
CA GLU A 146 -10.77 13.00 -2.17
C GLU A 146 -9.29 12.64 -2.43
N LEU A 147 -8.98 11.35 -2.55
CA LEU A 147 -7.61 10.87 -2.79
C LEU A 147 -7.15 11.17 -4.21
N GLU A 148 -8.02 10.99 -5.18
CA GLU A 148 -7.74 11.27 -6.58
C GLU A 148 -7.55 12.78 -6.81
N ALA A 149 -8.35 13.62 -6.15
CA ALA A 149 -8.18 15.07 -6.17
C ALA A 149 -6.81 15.49 -5.60
N GLN A 150 -6.40 14.93 -4.47
CA GLN A 150 -5.08 15.21 -3.88
C GLN A 150 -3.93 14.77 -4.80
N ARG A 151 -4.03 13.58 -5.40
CA ARG A 151 -3.04 13.06 -6.37
C ARG A 151 -2.90 13.99 -7.58
N ARG A 152 -4.03 14.36 -8.20
CA ARG A 152 -4.08 15.22 -9.39
C ARG A 152 -3.61 16.64 -9.10
N ALA A 153 -4.02 17.22 -7.98
CA ALA A 153 -3.55 18.55 -7.56
C ALA A 153 -2.04 18.59 -7.38
N ALA A 154 -1.43 17.46 -6.98
CA ALA A 154 0.01 17.32 -6.89
C ALA A 154 0.68 16.93 -8.23
N GLY A 155 -0.06 16.75 -9.32
CA GLY A 155 0.49 16.35 -10.63
C GLY A 155 1.26 15.03 -10.59
N ILE A 156 0.90 14.12 -9.68
CA ILE A 156 1.55 12.82 -9.54
C ILE A 156 0.83 11.84 -10.46
N GLU A 157 1.41 11.53 -11.61
CA GLU A 157 0.86 10.54 -12.55
C GLU A 157 1.64 9.21 -12.47
N PRO A 158 1.04 8.14 -11.91
CA PRO A 158 1.66 6.83 -11.89
C PRO A 158 1.81 6.26 -13.30
N VAL A 159 2.95 5.64 -13.57
CA VAL A 159 3.16 4.85 -14.78
C VAL A 159 2.56 3.47 -14.57
N THR A 160 1.72 3.04 -15.52
CA THR A 160 1.16 1.68 -15.50
C THR A 160 2.26 0.69 -15.86
N LEU A 161 2.84 0.06 -14.85
CA LEU A 161 3.94 -0.89 -14.98
C LEU A 161 3.96 -1.82 -13.76
N ARG A 162 3.89 -3.13 -14.02
CA ARG A 162 4.13 -4.14 -12.98
C ARG A 162 5.64 -4.29 -12.79
N ILE A 163 6.10 -4.02 -11.57
CA ILE A 163 7.48 -4.31 -11.17
C ILE A 163 7.58 -5.75 -10.70
N GLU A 164 8.50 -6.50 -11.29
CA GLU A 164 8.65 -7.94 -11.03
C GLU A 164 9.86 -8.26 -10.14
N LYS A 165 10.90 -7.43 -10.22
CA LYS A 165 12.18 -7.66 -9.52
C LYS A 165 12.87 -6.36 -9.17
N ILE A 166 13.54 -6.34 -8.03
CA ILE A 166 14.46 -5.28 -7.60
C ILE A 166 15.81 -5.94 -7.30
N GLU A 167 16.88 -5.44 -7.91
CA GLU A 167 18.22 -5.97 -7.74
C GLU A 167 19.23 -4.83 -7.57
N ARG A 168 20.15 -4.96 -6.61
CA ARG A 168 21.19 -3.96 -6.39
C ARG A 168 22.33 -4.18 -7.39
N VAL A 169 22.68 -3.14 -8.14
CA VAL A 169 23.78 -3.14 -9.12
C VAL A 169 24.65 -1.91 -8.87
N GLY A 170 25.74 -2.11 -8.14
CA GLY A 170 26.56 -1.02 -7.61
C GLY A 170 25.78 -0.17 -6.61
N ASP A 171 25.79 1.16 -6.82
CA ASP A 171 25.16 2.13 -5.92
C ASP A 171 23.67 2.36 -6.20
N VAL A 172 23.13 1.72 -7.25
CA VAL A 172 21.72 1.87 -7.66
C VAL A 172 21.01 0.52 -7.71
N PHE A 173 19.68 0.58 -7.80
CA PHE A 173 18.83 -0.56 -8.07
C PHE A 173 18.47 -0.61 -9.55
N GLN A 174 18.57 -1.81 -10.13
CA GLN A 174 17.88 -2.19 -11.35
C GLN A 174 16.55 -2.80 -10.97
N ILE A 175 15.48 -2.27 -11.55
CA ILE A 175 14.11 -2.60 -11.23
C ILE A 175 13.46 -3.07 -12.53
N ALA A 176 13.13 -4.35 -12.61
CA ALA A 176 12.59 -4.96 -13.81
C ALA A 176 11.17 -4.43 -14.09
N PRO A 177 10.84 -4.13 -15.37
CA PRO A 177 11.61 -4.49 -16.56
C PRO A 177 12.74 -3.53 -16.98
N ASN A 178 12.72 -2.23 -16.63
CA ASN A 178 13.66 -1.26 -17.22
C ASN A 178 13.85 0.05 -16.41
N VAL A 179 13.76 -0.01 -15.09
CA VAL A 179 13.84 1.17 -14.22
C VAL A 179 15.15 1.16 -13.44
N ARG A 180 15.76 2.34 -13.24
CA ARG A 180 16.95 2.52 -12.40
C ARG A 180 16.70 3.60 -11.35
N ALA A 181 16.96 3.27 -10.09
CA ALA A 181 16.76 4.21 -8.98
C ALA A 181 17.80 4.05 -7.87
N LYS A 182 18.13 5.12 -7.14
CA LYS A 182 19.03 5.07 -5.97
C LYS A 182 18.37 4.50 -4.73
N ARG A 183 17.07 4.74 -4.58
CA ARG A 183 16.22 4.26 -3.48
C ARG A 183 14.92 3.68 -4.01
N VAL A 184 14.36 2.75 -3.25
CA VAL A 184 13.08 2.11 -3.59
C VAL A 184 12.16 2.10 -2.39
N ILE A 185 10.92 2.53 -2.60
CA ILE A 185 9.82 2.32 -1.66
C ILE A 185 8.88 1.27 -2.26
N VAL A 186 8.64 0.20 -1.51
CA VAL A 186 7.68 -0.86 -1.83
C VAL A 186 6.38 -0.56 -1.07
N ALA A 187 5.36 -0.12 -1.81
CA ALA A 187 4.06 0.33 -1.34
C ALA A 187 2.90 -0.49 -1.94
N ILE A 188 3.12 -1.78 -2.18
CA ILE A 188 2.19 -2.69 -2.88
C ILE A 188 0.99 -3.14 -2.05
N GLY A 189 1.00 -2.88 -0.74
CA GLY A 189 -0.04 -3.37 0.18
C GLY A 189 -0.16 -4.90 0.20
N ARG A 190 -1.35 -5.41 0.54
CA ARG A 190 -1.62 -6.87 0.61
C ARG A 190 -2.88 -7.31 -0.14
N SER A 191 -3.76 -6.38 -0.51
CA SER A 191 -5.09 -6.69 -1.04
C SER A 191 -5.10 -7.31 -2.44
N GLY A 192 -3.97 -7.26 -3.17
CA GLY A 192 -3.85 -7.79 -4.53
C GLY A 192 -3.89 -9.32 -4.59
N ASN A 193 -3.25 -9.99 -3.62
CA ASN A 193 -3.19 -11.45 -3.54
C ASN A 193 -4.09 -11.96 -2.41
N TYR A 194 -5.29 -12.42 -2.75
CA TYR A 194 -6.19 -13.05 -1.78
C TYR A 194 -5.85 -14.53 -1.59
N ARG A 195 -6.16 -15.07 -0.41
CA ARG A 195 -6.03 -16.51 -0.15
C ARG A 195 -7.17 -17.25 -0.84
N LYS A 196 -6.83 -18.22 -1.68
CA LYS A 196 -7.80 -19.15 -2.25
C LYS A 196 -8.13 -20.25 -1.25
N PRO A 197 -9.40 -20.68 -1.16
CA PRO A 197 -9.78 -21.79 -0.30
C PRO A 197 -9.23 -23.13 -0.79
N ASN A 198 -8.90 -23.27 -2.08
CA ASN A 198 -8.37 -24.47 -2.72
C ASN A 198 -9.28 -25.69 -2.49
N VAL A 199 -10.58 -25.52 -2.69
CA VAL A 199 -11.60 -26.56 -2.50
C VAL A 199 -12.36 -26.87 -3.79
N PRO A 200 -12.92 -28.08 -3.95
CA PRO A 200 -13.76 -28.40 -5.11
C PRO A 200 -14.93 -27.42 -5.25
N GLY A 201 -15.10 -26.87 -6.45
CA GLY A 201 -16.16 -25.90 -6.76
C GLY A 201 -15.81 -24.44 -6.47
N GLU A 202 -14.56 -24.11 -6.12
CA GLU A 202 -14.13 -22.72 -5.93
C GLU A 202 -14.21 -21.86 -7.19
N ASP A 203 -14.16 -22.47 -8.38
CA ASP A 203 -14.23 -21.77 -9.67
C ASP A 203 -15.66 -21.65 -10.24
N LEU A 204 -16.70 -22.01 -9.47
CA LEU A 204 -18.10 -21.87 -9.93
C LEU A 204 -18.51 -20.38 -10.00
N ASP A 205 -19.36 -20.02 -10.96
CA ASP A 205 -19.86 -18.64 -11.19
C ASP A 205 -20.56 -17.98 -9.98
N LYS A 206 -20.95 -18.78 -8.98
CA LYS A 206 -21.57 -18.31 -7.74
C LYS A 206 -20.56 -18.02 -6.62
N VAL A 207 -19.28 -18.28 -6.84
CA VAL A 207 -18.20 -18.08 -5.87
C VAL A 207 -17.46 -16.79 -6.22
N TYR A 208 -17.42 -15.87 -5.26
CA TYR A 208 -16.80 -14.57 -5.42
C TYR A 208 -15.77 -14.34 -4.31
N HIS A 209 -14.62 -13.79 -4.67
CA HIS A 209 -13.59 -13.37 -3.70
C HIS A 209 -13.69 -11.89 -3.31
N ARG A 210 -14.70 -11.19 -3.82
CA ARG A 210 -14.99 -9.78 -3.54
C ARG A 210 -16.50 -9.55 -3.46
N LEU A 211 -16.90 -8.72 -2.51
CA LEU A 211 -18.28 -8.24 -2.39
C LEU A 211 -18.37 -6.84 -2.99
N TYR A 212 -19.01 -6.71 -4.15
CA TYR A 212 -19.10 -5.44 -4.88
C TYR A 212 -20.25 -4.55 -4.38
N ASP A 213 -21.50 -5.00 -4.49
CA ASP A 213 -22.67 -4.36 -3.89
C ASP A 213 -23.43 -5.36 -3.01
N PRO A 214 -23.43 -5.20 -1.67
CA PRO A 214 -24.16 -6.09 -0.77
C PRO A 214 -25.66 -6.18 -1.08
N LYS A 215 -26.25 -5.15 -1.71
CA LYS A 215 -27.69 -5.12 -2.01
C LYS A 215 -28.09 -6.16 -3.06
N GLU A 216 -27.19 -6.58 -3.93
CA GLU A 216 -27.45 -7.62 -4.95
C GLU A 216 -27.79 -8.99 -4.33
N TYR A 217 -27.40 -9.19 -3.08
CA TYR A 217 -27.58 -10.42 -2.32
C TYR A 217 -28.73 -10.36 -1.32
N ALA A 218 -29.48 -9.25 -1.27
CA ALA A 218 -30.61 -9.09 -0.37
C ALA A 218 -31.67 -10.17 -0.63
N GLY A 219 -32.07 -10.88 0.43
CA GLY A 219 -33.06 -11.97 0.36
C GLY A 219 -32.53 -13.27 -0.27
N ARG A 220 -31.24 -13.37 -0.61
CA ARG A 220 -30.63 -14.59 -1.15
C ARG A 220 -30.02 -15.45 -0.05
N GLN A 221 -29.97 -16.76 -0.27
CA GLN A 221 -29.22 -17.69 0.57
C GLN A 221 -27.74 -17.61 0.20
N CYS A 222 -26.94 -17.00 1.07
CA CYS A 222 -25.50 -16.77 0.85
C CYS A 222 -24.68 -17.43 1.97
N LEU A 223 -23.48 -17.90 1.62
CA LEU A 223 -22.46 -18.34 2.56
C LEU A 223 -21.29 -17.36 2.50
N VAL A 224 -20.80 -16.92 3.66
CA VAL A 224 -19.65 -16.01 3.82
C VAL A 224 -18.61 -16.66 4.70
#